data_AF-O26526-F1
#
_entry.id   AF-O26526-F1
#
_cell.length_a   1.000
_cell.length_b   1.000
_cell.length_c   1.000
_cell.angle_alpha   90.00
_cell.angle_beta   90.00
_cell.angle_gamma   90.00
#
_symmetry.space_group_name_H-M   'P 1'
#
loop_
_entity.id
_entity.type
_entity.pdbx_description
1 polymer ?
#
loop_
_entity_poly.entity_id
_entity_poly.type
_entity_poly.pdbx_seq_one_letter_code
_entity_poly.pdbx_strand_id
1 'polypeptide(L)'
;MRTLGTLNTSAPDIARVERYVLTTKVERVGSLEGLIRDAGQPRTYTTNFPTNDAYLRIYDYWVLVINRGYDSAFVDVNNNRVVPPNEINRHITEIKKQINETYLYNYTEFRDNILSVRTQSNPGASMDVYILAAPKGTPPGQITLDNVRVKPARFVLYLWLK
;
A
#
# COMPACT_ATOMS: atom_id res chain seq x y z
N MET A 1 13.32 1.50 -18.85
CA MET A 1 12.32 0.41 -18.91
C MET A 1 13.08 -0.88 -19.22
N ARG A 2 13.23 -1.81 -18.26
CA ARG A 2 13.82 -3.13 -18.52
C ARG A 2 12.66 -4.09 -18.77
N THR A 3 12.47 -4.54 -20.01
CA THR A 3 11.42 -5.50 -20.37
C THR A 3 11.86 -6.90 -19.94
N LEU A 4 10.92 -7.66 -19.38
CA LEU A 4 11.05 -9.11 -19.20
C LEU A 4 11.01 -9.77 -20.59
N GLY A 5 12.17 -9.78 -21.26
CA GLY A 5 12.38 -10.44 -22.55
C GLY A 5 11.70 -9.78 -23.75
N THR A 6 12.18 -10.15 -24.93
CA THR A 6 11.60 -9.83 -26.24
C THR A 6 11.38 -11.15 -26.96
N LEU A 7 10.33 -11.26 -27.78
CA LEU A 7 10.05 -12.47 -28.56
C LEU A 7 11.28 -12.88 -29.37
N ASN A 8 11.82 -14.08 -29.12
CA ASN A 8 12.88 -14.68 -29.92
C ASN A 8 12.27 -15.76 -30.82
N THR A 9 12.01 -15.41 -32.08
CA THR A 9 11.46 -16.34 -33.07
C THR A 9 12.46 -17.40 -33.53
N SER A 10 13.74 -17.27 -33.17
CA SER A 10 14.81 -18.20 -33.53
C SER A 10 15.17 -19.17 -32.41
N ALA A 11 14.46 -19.15 -31.27
CA ALA A 11 14.67 -20.12 -30.20
C ALA A 11 14.12 -21.50 -30.63
N PRO A 12 14.93 -22.57 -30.54
CA PRO A 12 14.50 -23.91 -30.96
C PRO A 12 13.40 -24.46 -30.04
N ASP A 13 13.44 -24.10 -28.76
CA ASP A 13 12.47 -24.54 -27.75
C ASP A 13 11.84 -23.35 -27.01
N ILE A 14 10.52 -23.41 -26.81
CA ILE A 14 9.75 -22.44 -26.05
C ILE A 14 9.06 -23.16 -24.89
N ALA A 15 9.40 -22.79 -23.66
CA ALA A 15 8.69 -23.27 -22.47
C ALA A 15 7.59 -22.27 -22.09
N ARG A 16 6.37 -22.77 -21.92
CA ARG A 16 5.22 -22.00 -21.43
C ARG A 16 4.87 -22.47 -20.01
N VAL A 17 4.88 -21.53 -19.07
CA VAL A 17 4.34 -21.76 -17.72
C VAL A 17 3.01 -21.03 -17.61
N GLU A 18 1.95 -21.78 -17.32
CA GLU A 18 0.62 -21.25 -17.05
C GLU A 18 0.16 -21.66 -15.67
N ARG A 19 -0.34 -20.68 -14.90
CA ARG A 19 -0.88 -20.88 -13.56
C ARG A 19 -2.11 -20.01 -13.35
N TYR A 20 -3.09 -20.55 -12.63
CA TYR A 20 -4.09 -19.73 -11.96
C TYR A 20 -3.44 -19.11 -10.73
N VAL A 21 -3.42 -17.79 -10.69
CA VAL A 21 -2.80 -17.04 -9.61
C VAL A 21 -3.80 -16.09 -8.99
N LEU A 22 -3.51 -15.72 -7.76
CA LEU A 22 -4.16 -14.64 -7.06
C LEU A 22 -3.24 -13.42 -7.15
N THR A 23 -3.73 -12.30 -7.67
CA THR A 23 -2.92 -11.10 -7.90
C THR A 23 -3.65 -9.83 -7.49
N THR A 24 -2.89 -8.80 -7.16
CA THR A 24 -3.34 -7.44 -6.88
C THR A 24 -2.52 -6.48 -7.74
N LYS A 25 -3.06 -5.29 -8.03
CA LYS A 25 -2.26 -4.26 -8.74
C LYS A 25 -1.29 -3.56 -7.78
N VAL A 26 -1.66 -3.48 -6.51
CA VAL A 26 -0.85 -2.91 -5.44
C VAL A 26 -0.79 -3.90 -4.29
N GLU A 27 0.38 -4.02 -3.67
CA GLU A 27 0.59 -4.95 -2.57
C GLU A 27 0.20 -4.27 -1.24
N ARG A 28 -0.56 -4.98 -0.40
CA ARG A 28 -0.84 -4.53 0.98
C ARG A 28 0.26 -5.04 1.90
N VAL A 29 1.11 -4.13 2.37
CA VAL A 29 2.26 -4.46 3.26
C VAL A 29 1.97 -4.21 4.74
N GLY A 30 0.84 -3.57 5.07
CA GLY A 30 0.36 -3.40 6.43
C GLY A 30 -1.06 -2.82 6.47
N SER A 31 -1.77 -2.98 7.58
CA SER A 31 -3.12 -2.43 7.73
C SER A 31 -3.61 -2.35 9.18
N LEU A 32 -4.50 -1.39 9.43
CA LEU A 32 -5.32 -1.26 10.64
C LEU A 32 -6.81 -1.49 10.34
N GLU A 33 -7.09 -2.35 9.35
CA GLU A 33 -8.44 -2.67 8.90
C GLU A 33 -9.29 -3.27 10.03
N GLY A 34 -10.47 -2.70 10.26
CA GLY A 34 -11.44 -3.14 11.25
C GLY A 34 -11.10 -2.79 12.70
N LEU A 35 -9.90 -2.27 12.98
CA LEU A 35 -9.40 -1.98 14.32
C LEU A 35 -9.78 -0.59 14.84
N ILE A 36 -9.84 0.41 13.95
CA ILE A 36 -10.08 1.80 14.35
C ILE A 36 -11.59 2.05 14.42
N ARG A 37 -12.09 2.15 15.65
CA ARG A 37 -13.50 2.45 15.96
C ARG A 37 -13.56 3.46 17.08
N ASP A 38 -14.67 4.19 17.16
CA ASP A 38 -14.92 5.07 18.31
C ASP A 38 -14.85 4.30 19.62
N ALA A 39 -14.21 4.94 20.60
CA ALA A 39 -13.94 4.37 21.91
C ALA A 39 -14.27 5.35 23.05
N GLY A 40 -14.99 6.44 22.75
CA GLY A 40 -15.32 7.51 23.70
C GLY A 40 -14.15 8.42 24.09
N GLN A 41 -12.93 8.14 23.61
CA GLN A 41 -11.72 8.92 23.88
C GLN A 41 -10.71 8.81 22.73
N PRO A 42 -9.82 9.80 22.54
CA PRO A 42 -8.77 9.72 21.53
C PRO A 42 -7.86 8.50 21.75
N ARG A 43 -7.60 7.75 20.67
CA ARG A 43 -6.73 6.57 20.69
C ARG A 43 -5.72 6.60 19.55
N THR A 44 -4.55 6.06 19.82
CA THR A 44 -3.51 5.81 18.82
C THR A 44 -3.48 4.32 18.51
N TYR A 45 -3.50 3.99 17.23
CA TYR A 45 -3.39 2.64 16.69
C TYR A 45 -2.10 2.54 15.87
N THR A 46 -1.40 1.42 15.95
CA THR A 46 -0.11 1.25 15.27
C THR A 46 -0.02 -0.08 14.55
N THR A 47 0.68 -0.08 13.41
CA THR A 47 1.08 -1.29 12.68
C THR A 47 2.47 -1.08 12.11
N ASN A 48 3.17 -2.18 11.85
CA ASN A 48 4.49 -2.15 11.24
C ASN A 48 4.41 -2.57 9.77
N PHE A 49 5.40 -2.17 8.97
CA PHE A 49 5.63 -2.67 7.63
C PHE A 49 7.12 -2.58 7.24
N PRO A 50 7.68 -3.61 6.58
CA PRO A 50 9.11 -3.66 6.29
C PRO A 50 9.48 -2.88 5.03
N THR A 51 10.61 -2.17 5.05
CA THR A 51 11.27 -1.61 3.86
C THR A 51 12.78 -1.82 3.89
N ASN A 52 13.41 -1.77 2.72
CA ASN A 52 14.85 -1.71 2.54
C ASN A 52 15.17 -0.91 1.26
N ASP A 53 16.45 -0.65 1.01
CA ASP A 53 16.89 0.18 -0.12
C ASP A 53 16.45 -0.39 -1.49
N ALA A 54 16.51 -1.71 -1.66
CA ALA A 54 16.13 -2.40 -2.90
C ALA A 54 14.63 -2.21 -3.21
N TYR A 55 13.76 -2.33 -2.20
CA TYR A 55 12.33 -2.14 -2.37
C TYR A 55 11.96 -0.67 -2.64
N LEU A 56 12.63 0.28 -1.97
CA LEU A 56 12.40 1.72 -2.21
C LEU A 56 12.81 2.17 -3.62
N ARG A 57 13.70 1.42 -4.30
CA ARG A 57 14.06 1.68 -5.71
C ARG A 57 12.94 1.31 -6.69
N ILE A 58 12.10 0.34 -6.34
CA ILE A 58 11.09 -0.24 -7.26
C ILE A 58 9.65 0.07 -6.87
N TYR A 59 9.41 0.47 -5.61
CA TYR A 59 8.08 0.75 -5.08
C TYR A 59 7.99 2.15 -4.47
N ASP A 60 6.85 2.80 -4.73
CA ASP A 60 6.35 3.91 -3.93
C ASP A 60 5.41 3.36 -2.86
N TYR A 61 5.50 3.91 -1.66
CA TYR A 61 4.62 3.51 -0.55
C TYR A 61 3.52 4.54 -0.35
N TRP A 62 2.30 4.06 -0.11
CA TRP A 62 1.11 4.89 0.00
C TRP A 62 0.33 4.54 1.27
N VAL A 63 -0.27 5.57 1.88
CA VAL A 63 -1.34 5.44 2.86
C VAL A 63 -2.67 5.62 2.14
N LEU A 64 -3.53 4.60 2.24
CA LEU A 64 -4.94 4.68 1.85
C LEU A 64 -5.78 4.69 3.13
N VAL A 65 -6.54 5.75 3.35
CA VAL A 65 -7.47 5.89 4.47
C VAL A 65 -8.90 5.77 3.96
N ILE A 66 -9.69 4.92 4.61
CA ILE A 66 -11.13 4.79 4.40
C ILE A 66 -11.82 5.30 5.65
N ASN A 67 -12.30 6.53 5.59
CA ASN A 67 -12.92 7.20 6.72
C ASN A 67 -14.44 6.99 6.69
N ARG A 68 -14.99 6.54 7.82
CA ARG A 68 -16.43 6.35 8.02
C ARG A 68 -16.89 7.19 9.21
N GLY A 69 -16.76 8.51 9.07
CA GLY A 69 -17.37 9.46 9.97
C GLY A 69 -16.45 10.12 11.00
N TYR A 70 -15.12 9.97 10.96
CA TYR A 70 -14.25 10.80 11.80
C TYR A 70 -14.16 12.23 11.26
N ASP A 71 -14.28 13.20 12.17
CA ASP A 71 -14.10 14.62 11.89
C ASP A 71 -12.65 15.08 11.92
N SER A 72 -11.78 14.34 12.60
CA SER A 72 -10.35 14.59 12.64
C SER A 72 -9.60 13.35 13.08
N ALA A 73 -8.52 13.05 12.37
CA ALA A 73 -7.51 12.08 12.74
C ALA A 73 -6.23 12.42 11.96
N PHE A 74 -5.10 11.84 12.32
CA PHE A 74 -3.88 11.98 11.52
C PHE A 74 -3.13 10.67 11.43
N VAL A 75 -2.30 10.57 10.39
CA VAL A 75 -1.46 9.40 10.12
C VAL A 75 -0.01 9.85 10.07
N ASP A 76 0.82 9.22 10.90
CA ASP A 76 2.28 9.40 10.92
C ASP A 76 2.97 8.10 10.50
N VAL A 77 4.10 8.23 9.81
CA VAL A 77 5.03 7.13 9.51
C VAL A 77 6.39 7.50 10.08
N ASN A 78 6.94 6.66 10.96
CA ASN A 78 8.20 6.94 11.68
C ASN A 78 8.23 8.36 12.28
N ASN A 79 7.13 8.77 12.94
CA ASN A 79 6.93 10.10 13.53
C ASN A 79 6.86 11.28 12.53
N ASN A 80 6.79 11.02 11.22
CA ASN A 80 6.60 12.05 10.19
C ASN A 80 5.14 12.08 9.72
N ARG A 81 4.55 13.27 9.65
CA ARG A 81 3.15 13.46 9.25
C ARG A 81 2.94 13.17 7.77
N VAL A 82 2.11 12.16 7.47
CA VAL A 82 1.73 11.79 6.08
C VAL A 82 0.32 12.28 5.74
N VAL A 83 -0.64 12.07 6.65
CA VAL A 83 -2.02 12.57 6.49
C VAL A 83 -2.30 13.56 7.62
N PRO A 84 -2.38 14.87 7.34
CA PRO A 84 -2.66 15.89 8.35
C PRO A 84 -4.15 15.94 8.74
N PRO A 85 -4.48 16.48 9.93
CA PRO A 85 -5.83 16.38 10.48
C PRO A 85 -6.87 17.18 9.71
N ASN A 86 -6.45 18.22 9.01
CA ASN A 86 -7.31 19.04 8.15
C ASN A 86 -7.75 18.34 6.86
N GLU A 87 -7.10 17.24 6.49
CA GLU A 87 -7.49 16.42 5.33
C GLU A 87 -8.49 15.33 5.69
N ILE A 88 -8.74 15.10 6.99
CA ILE A 88 -9.74 14.18 7.49
C ILE A 88 -10.94 14.98 7.98
N ASN A 89 -12.10 14.74 7.39
CA ASN A 89 -13.39 15.20 7.90
C ASN A 89 -14.48 14.17 7.56
N ARG A 90 -15.64 14.25 8.22
CA ARG A 90 -16.73 13.26 8.05
C ARG A 90 -17.26 13.09 6.61
N HIS A 91 -17.03 14.07 5.74
CA HIS A 91 -17.50 14.06 4.35
C HIS A 91 -16.44 13.53 3.37
N ILE A 92 -15.18 13.45 3.79
CA ILE A 92 -14.10 12.84 3.02
C ILE A 92 -14.00 11.38 3.42
N THR A 93 -14.44 10.50 2.51
CA THR A 93 -14.52 9.04 2.75
C THR A 93 -13.25 8.30 2.38
N GLU A 94 -12.43 8.85 1.49
CA GLU A 94 -11.22 8.21 0.97
C GLU A 94 -10.09 9.23 0.83
N ILE A 95 -8.92 8.91 1.39
CA ILE A 95 -7.72 9.75 1.32
C ILE A 95 -6.55 8.89 0.86
N LYS A 96 -5.75 9.45 -0.06
CA LYS A 96 -4.59 8.79 -0.67
C LYS A 96 -3.40 9.70 -0.53
N LYS A 97 -2.36 9.22 0.17
CA LYS A 97 -1.11 9.97 0.31
C LYS A 97 0.07 9.07 0.04
N GLN A 98 0.91 9.50 -0.90
CA GLN A 98 2.22 8.91 -1.05
C GLN A 98 3.05 9.28 0.17
N ILE A 99 3.73 8.28 0.73
CA ILE A 99 4.68 8.47 1.82
C ILE A 99 5.96 9.01 1.19
N ASN A 100 6.50 10.11 1.72
CA ASN A 100 7.81 10.58 1.30
C ASN A 100 8.87 9.52 1.64
N GLU A 101 9.67 9.11 0.65
CA GLU A 101 10.71 8.09 0.84
C GLU A 101 11.69 8.44 1.96
N THR A 102 11.90 9.73 2.25
CA THR A 102 12.78 10.17 3.36
C THR A 102 12.24 9.80 4.74
N TYR A 103 10.95 9.44 4.85
CA TYR A 103 10.34 9.00 6.09
C TYR A 103 10.54 7.49 6.34
N LEU A 104 11.05 6.74 5.35
CA LEU A 104 11.15 5.29 5.37
C LEU A 104 12.58 4.82 5.64
N TYR A 105 12.71 3.67 6.30
CA TYR A 105 14.00 3.03 6.50
C TYR A 105 14.55 2.44 5.20
N ASN A 106 15.79 2.79 4.85
CA ASN A 106 16.43 2.47 3.57
C ASN A 106 17.74 1.68 3.74
N TYR A 107 17.79 0.78 4.71
CA TYR A 107 18.96 -0.08 4.95
C TYR A 107 19.06 -1.19 3.90
N THR A 108 20.18 -1.91 3.88
CA THR A 108 20.36 -3.10 3.01
C THR A 108 19.42 -4.23 3.42
N GLU A 109 19.25 -4.43 4.72
CA GLU A 109 18.31 -5.37 5.31
C GLU A 109 16.94 -4.73 5.53
N PHE A 110 15.90 -5.56 5.58
CA PHE A 110 14.56 -5.10 5.94
C PHE A 110 14.53 -4.53 7.35
N ARG A 111 13.91 -3.35 7.48
CA ARG A 111 13.55 -2.77 8.77
C ARG A 111 12.09 -2.37 8.78
N ASP A 112 11.46 -2.59 9.92
CA ASP A 112 10.07 -2.23 10.15
C ASP A 112 9.93 -0.73 10.37
N ASN A 113 9.16 -0.09 9.50
CA ASN A 113 8.61 1.23 9.74
C ASN A 113 7.37 1.10 10.60
N ILE A 114 7.10 2.14 11.39
CA ILE A 114 5.91 2.20 12.23
C ILE A 114 4.94 3.20 11.61
N LEU A 115 3.75 2.73 11.25
CA LEU A 115 2.61 3.59 10.97
C LEU A 115 1.80 3.77 12.24
N SER A 116 1.44 5.01 12.57
CA SER A 116 0.55 5.33 13.67
C SER A 116 -0.61 6.20 13.20
N VAL A 117 -1.80 5.90 13.71
CA VAL A 117 -3.02 6.64 13.43
C VAL A 117 -3.59 7.11 14.75
N ARG A 118 -3.69 8.43 14.94
CA ARG A 118 -4.35 9.00 16.10
C ARG A 118 -5.69 9.58 15.70
N THR A 119 -6.74 9.08 16.34
CA THR A 119 -8.12 9.52 16.12
C THR A 119 -8.63 10.33 17.31
N GLN A 120 -9.55 11.25 17.05
CA GLN A 120 -10.37 11.86 18.11
C GLN A 120 -11.53 10.93 18.48
N SER A 121 -12.22 11.16 19.59
CA SER A 121 -13.49 10.46 19.83
C SER A 121 -14.56 11.05 18.91
N ASN A 122 -15.27 10.18 18.19
CA ASN A 122 -16.40 10.61 17.39
C ASN A 122 -17.46 9.49 17.36
N PRO A 123 -18.60 9.65 18.05
CA PRO A 123 -19.59 8.58 18.23
C PRO A 123 -19.99 7.90 16.92
N GLY A 124 -19.87 6.56 16.88
CA GLY A 124 -20.24 5.74 15.73
C GLY A 124 -19.26 5.79 14.55
N ALA A 125 -18.15 6.54 14.65
CA ALA A 125 -17.15 6.58 13.60
C ALA A 125 -16.28 5.32 13.55
N SER A 126 -15.81 5.00 12.35
CA SER A 126 -14.78 3.98 12.12
C SER A 126 -13.86 4.39 10.99
N MET A 127 -12.69 3.78 10.93
CA MET A 127 -11.69 4.05 9.89
C MET A 127 -10.92 2.78 9.57
N ASP A 128 -10.52 2.62 8.32
CA ASP A 128 -9.48 1.66 7.96
C ASP A 128 -8.30 2.41 7.36
N VAL A 129 -7.10 1.95 7.67
CA VAL A 129 -5.87 2.49 7.11
C VAL A 129 -5.04 1.35 6.54
N TYR A 130 -4.59 1.50 5.30
CA TYR A 130 -3.81 0.52 4.57
C TYR A 130 -2.47 1.14 4.16
N ILE A 131 -1.40 0.35 4.26
CA ILE A 131 -0.10 0.68 3.68
C ILE A 131 0.08 -0.16 2.43
N LEU A 132 0.31 0.53 1.32
CA LEU A 132 0.35 -0.07 0.00
C LEU A 132 1.72 0.14 -0.63
N ALA A 133 2.38 -0.93 -1.03
CA ALA A 133 3.54 -0.88 -1.92
C ALA A 133 3.03 -0.95 -3.36
N ALA A 134 3.23 0.13 -4.11
CA ALA A 134 2.81 0.25 -5.51
C ALA A 134 4.05 0.42 -6.38
N PRO A 135 4.12 -0.19 -7.59
CA PRO A 135 5.25 0.03 -8.50
C PRO A 135 5.55 1.51 -8.66
N LYS A 136 6.83 1.88 -8.64
CA LYS A 136 7.26 3.27 -8.66
C LYS A 136 6.65 4.03 -9.84
N GLY A 137 6.09 5.21 -9.58
CA GLY A 137 5.33 6.02 -10.54
C GLY A 137 3.86 5.64 -10.69
N THR A 138 3.32 4.75 -9.86
CA THR A 138 1.87 4.43 -9.89
C THR A 138 1.04 5.69 -9.59
N PRO A 139 0.09 6.06 -10.47
CA PRO A 139 -0.70 7.28 -10.26
C PRO A 139 -1.71 7.10 -9.10
N PRO A 140 -2.05 8.19 -8.37
CA PRO A 140 -3.00 8.13 -7.24
C PRO A 140 -4.34 7.48 -7.56
N GLY A 141 -4.83 7.61 -8.80
CA GLY A 141 -6.07 6.99 -9.26
C GLY A 141 -6.07 5.46 -9.21
N GLN A 142 -4.91 4.82 -9.15
CA GLN A 142 -4.78 3.36 -9.01
C GLN A 142 -4.66 2.90 -7.56
N ILE A 143 -4.50 3.82 -6.61
CA ILE A 143 -4.46 3.52 -5.17
C ILE A 143 -5.89 3.48 -4.65
N THR A 144 -6.56 2.33 -4.79
CA THR A 144 -7.97 2.12 -4.41
C THR A 144 -8.16 0.77 -3.74
N LEU A 145 -9.19 0.63 -2.89
CA LEU A 145 -9.52 -0.66 -2.27
C LEU A 145 -9.67 -1.80 -3.28
N ASP A 146 -10.27 -1.53 -4.44
CA ASP A 146 -10.47 -2.54 -5.48
C ASP A 146 -9.17 -3.06 -6.11
N ASN A 147 -8.11 -2.26 -6.08
CA ASN A 147 -6.79 -2.64 -6.58
C ASN A 147 -5.92 -3.31 -5.51
N VAL A 148 -6.28 -3.14 -4.23
CA VAL A 148 -5.69 -3.83 -3.07
C VAL A 148 -6.27 -5.24 -2.91
N ARG A 149 -7.53 -5.46 -3.31
CA ARG A 149 -8.19 -6.76 -3.22
C ARG A 149 -7.59 -7.75 -4.21
N VAL A 150 -7.31 -8.94 -3.68
CA VAL A 150 -6.79 -10.08 -4.45
C VAL A 150 -7.86 -10.55 -5.44
N LYS A 151 -7.47 -10.68 -6.71
CA LYS A 151 -8.34 -11.15 -7.79
C LYS A 151 -7.71 -12.37 -8.47
N PRO A 152 -8.52 -13.37 -8.88
CA PRO A 152 -8.04 -14.46 -9.69
C PRO A 152 -7.60 -13.94 -11.06
N ALA A 153 -6.44 -14.38 -11.50
CA ALA A 153 -5.89 -14.05 -12.81
C ALA A 153 -5.19 -15.26 -13.43
N ARG A 154 -5.09 -15.24 -14.76
CA ARG A 154 -4.28 -16.19 -15.52
C ARG A 154 -2.89 -15.59 -15.72
N PHE A 155 -1.90 -16.20 -15.09
CA PHE A 155 -0.49 -15.86 -15.34
C PHE A 155 0.07 -16.74 -16.45
N VAL A 156 0.69 -16.10 -17.44
CA VAL A 156 1.35 -16.77 -18.56
C VAL A 156 2.76 -16.21 -18.70
N LEU A 157 3.77 -17.06 -18.53
CA LEU A 157 5.17 -16.74 -18.74
C LEU A 157 5.72 -17.57 -19.90
N TYR A 158 6.38 -16.88 -20.84
CA TYR A 158 7.13 -17.50 -21.92
C TYR A 158 8.62 -17.40 -21.64
N LEU A 159 9.32 -18.52 -21.75
CA LEU A 159 10.77 -18.60 -21.63
C LEU A 159 11.35 -19.11 -22.94
N TRP A 160 12.28 -18.35 -23.52
CA TRP A 160 13.08 -18.78 -24.67
C TRP A 160 14.34 -19.46 -24.15
N LEU A 161 14.43 -20.76 -24.34
CA LEU A 161 15.58 -21.56 -23.90
C LEU A 161 16.68 -21.48 -24.97
N LYS A 162 17.94 -21.53 -24.52
CA LYS A 162 19.11 -21.62 -25.39
C LYS A 162 19.56 -23.05 -25.51
#